data_AF-A0A7S3I534-F1
#
_entry.id   AF-A0A7S3I534-F1
#
_cell.length_a   1.000
_cell.length_b   1.000
_cell.length_c   1.000
_cell.angle_alpha   90.00
_cell.angle_beta   90.00
_cell.angle_gamma   90.00
#
_symmetry.space_group_name_H-M   'P 1'
#
loop_
_entity.id
_entity.type
_entity.pdbx_description
1 polymer ?
#
loop_
_entity_poly.entity_id
_entity_poly.type
_entity_poly.pdbx_seq_one_letter_code
_entity_poly.pdbx_strand_id
1 'polypeptide(L)'
;MYVFGGKNDSSEKLNDLWVYNIGDKRWVEVIADGEAPYERSGHSSDVYDDYLVIFGGIWDVTKELNDMHLYCFSQNRWITINSSANSPTIGRSPIRKQGLDTGLNGQLAMSQ
;
A
#
# COMPACT_ATOMS: atom_id res chain seq x y z
N MET A 1 -2.08 -17.85 12.04
CA MET A 1 -2.06 -16.37 11.90
C MET A 1 -1.00 -16.02 10.88
N TYR A 2 -1.32 -15.21 9.88
CA TYR A 2 -0.36 -14.83 8.84
C TYR A 2 0.14 -13.41 9.07
N VAL A 3 1.43 -13.18 8.78
CA VAL A 3 2.07 -11.87 8.81
C VAL A 3 2.87 -11.73 7.53
N PHE A 4 2.62 -10.67 6.77
CA PHE A 4 3.34 -10.35 5.55
C PHE A 4 4.11 -9.05 5.71
N GLY A 5 5.35 -9.02 5.25
CA GLY A 5 6.18 -7.81 5.16
C GLY A 5 6.40 -7.08 6.49
N GLY A 6 6.43 -5.75 6.45
CA GLY A 6 6.75 -4.91 7.61
C GLY A 6 8.14 -4.30 7.50
N LYS A 7 8.83 -4.15 8.65
CA LYS A 7 10.21 -3.64 8.71
C LYS A 7 11.02 -4.42 9.72
N ASN A 8 12.31 -4.63 9.46
CA ASN A 8 13.26 -5.11 10.46
C ASN A 8 13.80 -3.96 11.34
N ASP A 9 14.70 -4.30 12.27
CA ASP A 9 15.31 -3.33 13.19
C ASP A 9 16.14 -2.25 12.47
N SER A 10 16.66 -2.56 11.29
CA SER A 10 17.36 -1.62 10.40
C SER A 10 16.41 -0.77 9.56
N SER A 11 15.10 -0.85 9.78
CA SER A 11 14.04 -0.18 9.02
C SER A 11 13.93 -0.59 7.54
N GLU A 12 14.61 -1.66 7.13
CA GLU A 12 14.48 -2.25 5.80
C GLU A 12 13.11 -2.88 5.66
N LYS A 13 12.47 -2.71 4.49
CA LYS A 13 11.17 -3.34 4.23
C LYS A 13 11.37 -4.82 3.96
N LEU A 14 10.36 -5.62 4.30
CA LEU A 14 10.37 -7.06 4.07
C LEU A 14 9.23 -7.46 3.12
N ASN A 15 9.40 -8.58 2.43
CA ASN A 15 8.39 -9.23 1.58
C ASN A 15 8.15 -10.70 1.95
N ASP A 16 8.60 -11.12 3.12
CA ASP A 16 8.41 -12.47 3.61
C ASP A 16 6.98 -12.67 4.12
N LEU A 17 6.50 -13.91 4.04
CA LEU A 17 5.22 -14.34 4.58
C LEU A 17 5.49 -15.36 5.68
N TRP A 18 4.99 -15.10 6.86
CA TRP A 18 5.13 -15.96 8.01
C TRP A 18 3.78 -16.45 8.50
N VAL A 19 3.72 -17.72 8.89
CA VAL A 19 2.57 -18.29 9.57
C VAL A 19 2.93 -18.72 10.98
N TYR A 20 2.17 -18.23 11.95
CA TYR A 20 2.19 -18.76 13.31
C TYR A 20 1.22 -19.93 13.42
N ASN A 21 1.76 -21.12 13.68
CA ASN A 21 1.00 -22.29 14.05
C ASN A 21 0.70 -22.23 15.55
N ILE A 22 -0.58 -22.12 15.90
CA ILE A 22 -1.04 -21.98 17.29
C ILE A 22 -0.85 -23.28 18.08
N GLY A 23 -1.05 -24.44 17.45
CA GLY A 23 -0.89 -25.75 18.10
C GLY A 23 0.57 -26.02 18.48
N ASP A 24 1.47 -25.80 17.53
CA ASP A 24 2.91 -26.01 17.70
C ASP A 24 3.62 -24.82 18.37
N LYS A 25 2.91 -23.70 18.54
CA LYS A 25 3.43 -22.42 19.06
C LYS A 25 4.70 -21.92 18.37
N ARG A 26 4.80 -22.15 17.06
CA ARG A 26 5.98 -21.81 16.26
C ARG A 26 5.62 -20.97 15.05
N TRP A 27 6.57 -20.12 14.68
CA TRP A 27 6.58 -19.42 13.40
C TRP A 27 7.23 -20.30 12.34
N VAL A 28 6.65 -20.31 11.15
CA VAL A 28 7.18 -20.98 9.96
C VAL A 28 7.11 -19.99 8.81
N GLU A 29 8.22 -19.84 8.11
CA GLU A 29 8.26 -19.05 6.89
C GLU A 29 7.52 -19.81 5.78
N VAL A 30 6.66 -19.10 5.07
CA VAL A 30 5.89 -19.64 3.96
C VAL A 30 6.67 -19.43 2.68
N ILE A 31 7.22 -20.52 2.15
CA ILE A 31 7.85 -20.53 0.83
C ILE A 31 6.76 -20.84 -0.20
N ALA A 32 6.33 -19.82 -0.93
CA ALA A 32 5.20 -19.87 -1.86
C ALA A 32 5.64 -19.77 -3.31
N ASP A 33 4.86 -20.38 -4.21
CA ASP A 33 5.04 -20.22 -5.66
C ASP A 33 4.50 -18.87 -6.16
N GLY A 34 4.86 -18.51 -7.38
CA GLY A 34 4.40 -17.28 -8.04
C GLY A 34 5.23 -16.05 -7.69
N GLU A 35 4.74 -14.88 -8.08
CA GLU A 35 5.43 -13.60 -7.88
C GLU A 35 4.96 -12.97 -6.58
N ALA A 36 5.80 -13.07 -5.54
CA ALA A 36 5.52 -12.40 -4.27
C ALA A 36 5.50 -10.86 -4.46
N PRO A 37 4.71 -10.14 -3.67
CA PRO A 37 4.72 -8.68 -3.70
C PRO A 37 6.12 -8.17 -3.33
N TYR A 38 6.53 -7.07 -3.95
CA TYR A 38 7.67 -6.27 -3.51
C TYR A 38 7.63 -5.94 -2.01
N GLU A 39 8.79 -5.81 -1.34
CA GLU A 39 8.88 -5.49 0.08
C GLU A 39 8.14 -4.22 0.46
N ARG A 40 7.37 -4.31 1.55
CA ARG A 40 6.45 -3.23 1.91
C ARG A 40 6.11 -3.22 3.38
N SER A 41 5.82 -2.02 3.88
CA SER A 41 5.24 -1.80 5.20
C SER A 41 4.03 -0.87 5.11
N GLY A 42 3.16 -0.89 6.11
CA GLY A 42 1.98 -0.01 6.13
C GLY A 42 0.99 -0.29 4.99
N HIS A 43 1.03 -1.51 4.43
CA HIS A 43 -0.01 -1.98 3.51
C HIS A 43 -1.28 -2.29 4.28
N SER A 44 -2.42 -2.32 3.59
CA SER A 44 -3.65 -2.92 4.12
C SER A 44 -3.68 -4.39 3.80
N SER A 45 -4.18 -5.21 4.72
CA SER A 45 -4.38 -6.63 4.52
C SER A 45 -5.76 -7.07 5.02
N ASP A 46 -6.36 -8.03 4.33
CA ASP A 46 -7.61 -8.66 4.73
C ASP A 46 -7.68 -10.09 4.19
N VAL A 47 -8.58 -10.90 4.74
CA VAL A 47 -8.84 -12.26 4.26
C VAL A 47 -10.20 -12.32 3.59
N TYR A 48 -10.23 -12.82 2.37
CA TYR A 48 -11.47 -13.09 1.64
C TYR A 48 -11.41 -14.49 1.05
N ASP A 49 -12.29 -15.36 1.55
CA ASP A 49 -12.36 -16.78 1.14
C ASP A 49 -10.98 -17.47 1.30
N ASP A 50 -10.42 -18.03 0.23
CA ASP A 50 -9.12 -18.71 0.21
C ASP A 50 -7.92 -17.76 -0.02
N TYR A 51 -8.11 -16.45 0.15
CA TYR A 51 -7.10 -15.46 -0.19
C TYR A 51 -6.75 -14.52 0.96
N LEU A 52 -5.46 -14.35 1.20
CA LEU A 52 -4.91 -13.18 1.88
C LEU A 52 -4.72 -12.07 0.83
N VAL A 53 -5.46 -10.98 0.98
CA VAL A 53 -5.40 -9.80 0.13
C VAL A 53 -4.38 -8.82 0.71
N ILE A 54 -3.46 -8.33 -0.12
CA ILE A 54 -2.50 -7.27 0.21
C ILE A 54 -2.69 -6.11 -0.76
N PHE A 55 -2.91 -4.91 -0.23
CA PHE A 55 -3.09 -3.70 -1.04
C PHE A 55 -2.13 -2.58 -0.62
N GLY A 56 -1.45 -2.02 -1.62
CA GLY A 56 -0.59 -0.85 -1.49
C GLY A 56 0.56 -1.03 -0.50
N GLY A 57 0.85 0.02 0.27
CA GLY A 57 1.96 0.08 1.23
C GLY A 57 3.11 0.97 0.75
N ILE A 58 4.21 0.97 1.49
CA ILE A 58 5.38 1.81 1.24
C ILE A 58 6.59 0.92 0.99
N TRP A 59 7.19 1.05 -0.20
CA TRP A 59 8.43 0.38 -0.60
C TRP A 59 9.66 1.16 -0.13
N ASP A 60 9.65 2.48 -0.34
CA ASP A 60 10.75 3.38 0.00
C ASP A 60 10.16 4.75 0.43
N VAL A 61 10.98 5.62 1.02
CA VAL A 61 10.58 6.91 1.62
C VAL A 61 9.70 7.75 0.70
N THR A 62 9.92 7.66 -0.61
CA THR A 62 9.19 8.44 -1.62
C THR A 62 8.32 7.59 -2.54
N LYS A 63 8.20 6.28 -2.26
CA LYS A 63 7.53 5.31 -3.13
C LYS A 63 6.42 4.56 -2.40
N GLU A 64 5.22 5.10 -2.52
CA GLU A 64 3.97 4.42 -2.18
C GLU A 64 3.54 3.49 -3.31
N LEU A 65 2.99 2.34 -2.94
CA LEU A 65 2.50 1.31 -3.84
C LEU A 65 0.98 1.42 -3.97
N ASN A 66 0.46 1.10 -5.15
CA ASN A 66 -0.96 1.09 -5.46
C ASN A 66 -1.33 -0.17 -6.27
N ASP A 67 -0.70 -1.29 -5.90
CA ASP A 67 -0.89 -2.61 -6.46
C ASP A 67 -1.70 -3.49 -5.49
N MET A 68 -2.29 -4.54 -6.05
CA MET A 68 -3.06 -5.54 -5.31
C MET A 68 -2.49 -6.92 -5.58
N HIS A 69 -2.28 -7.67 -4.51
CA HIS A 69 -1.77 -9.03 -4.55
C HIS A 69 -2.64 -9.95 -3.71
N LEU A 70 -2.76 -11.19 -4.15
CA LEU A 70 -3.47 -12.24 -3.45
C LEU A 70 -2.50 -13.37 -3.17
N TYR A 71 -2.50 -13.87 -1.94
CA TYR A 71 -1.91 -15.15 -1.61
C TYR A 71 -3.03 -16.17 -1.42
N CYS A 72 -3.04 -17.21 -2.26
CA CYS A 72 -4.01 -18.30 -2.23
C CYS A 72 -3.54 -19.37 -1.24
N PHE A 73 -4.30 -19.61 -0.15
CA PHE A 73 -3.89 -20.55 0.90
C PHE A 73 -3.86 -21.99 0.37
N SER A 74 -4.89 -22.42 -0.36
CA SER A 74 -4.99 -23.80 -0.86
C SER A 74 -3.89 -24.16 -1.87
N GLN A 75 -3.44 -23.18 -2.66
CA GLN A 75 -2.43 -23.38 -3.70
C GLN A 75 -1.02 -23.00 -3.25
N ASN A 76 -0.87 -22.42 -2.06
CA ASN A 76 0.39 -21.85 -1.56
C ASN A 76 1.08 -20.97 -2.63
N ARG A 77 0.34 -20.02 -3.21
CA ARG A 77 0.77 -19.27 -4.40
C ARG A 77 0.36 -17.81 -4.35
N TRP A 78 1.25 -16.94 -4.80
CA TRP A 78 0.99 -15.53 -5.05
C TRP A 78 0.42 -15.26 -6.44
N ILE A 79 -0.52 -14.30 -6.50
CA ILE A 79 -1.19 -13.82 -7.71
C ILE A 79 -1.20 -12.29 -7.67
N THR A 80 -0.60 -11.65 -8.66
CA THR A 80 -0.68 -10.19 -8.84
C THR A 80 -1.89 -9.82 -9.69
N ILE A 81 -2.70 -8.88 -9.20
CA ILE A 81 -3.84 -8.37 -9.95
C ILE A 81 -3.39 -7.15 -10.77
N ASN A 82 -3.20 -7.36 -12.07
CA ASN A 82 -2.92 -6.27 -13.00
C ASN A 82 -4.22 -5.53 -13.32
N SER A 83 -4.35 -4.30 -12.81
CA SER A 83 -5.54 -3.44 -12.96
C SER A 83 -5.80 -2.94 -14.39
N SER A 84 -4.98 -3.33 -15.37
CA SER A 84 -5.08 -2.87 -16.76
C SER A 84 -6.35 -3.32 -17.47
N ALA A 85 -7.13 -4.25 -16.89
CA ALA A 85 -8.35 -4.72 -17.51
C ALA A 85 -9.61 -3.90 -17.14
N ASN A 86 -9.75 -3.32 -15.93
CA ASN A 86 -11.06 -2.76 -15.49
C ASN A 86 -11.05 -1.79 -14.28
N SER A 87 -9.94 -1.13 -13.89
CA SER A 87 -10.00 -0.19 -12.77
C SER A 87 -10.81 1.08 -13.13
N PRO A 88 -11.91 1.40 -12.41
CA PRO A 88 -12.57 2.69 -12.56
C PRO A 88 -11.61 3.75 -12.04
N THR A 89 -11.16 4.63 -12.92
CA THR A 89 -10.38 5.81 -12.58
C THR A 89 -11.25 6.70 -11.67
N ILE A 90 -11.12 6.53 -10.36
CA ILE A 90 -11.58 7.54 -9.41
C ILE A 90 -10.63 8.71 -9.58
N GLY A 91 -11.04 9.66 -10.43
CA GLY A 91 -10.36 10.92 -10.62
C GLY A 91 -10.10 11.55 -9.26
N ARG A 92 -8.85 11.91 -9.01
CA ARG A 92 -8.49 12.77 -7.88
C ARG A 92 -9.39 14.00 -7.95
N SER A 93 -10.25 14.19 -6.96
CA SER A 93 -11.02 15.44 -6.84
C SER A 93 -10.02 16.59 -6.74
N PRO A 94 -10.10 17.64 -7.59
CA PRO A 94 -9.20 18.77 -7.47
C PRO A 94 -9.45 19.45 -6.12
N ILE A 95 -8.40 19.56 -5.30
CA ILE A 95 -8.41 20.37 -4.09
C ILE A 95 -8.85 21.77 -4.50
N ARG A 96 -10.06 22.17 -4.08
CA ARG A 96 -10.58 23.51 -4.27
C ARG A 96 -9.71 24.45 -3.43
N LYS A 97 -8.69 25.09 -4.03
CA LYS A 97 -8.07 26.26 -3.43
C LYS A 97 -9.13 27.36 -3.38
N GLN A 98 -9.85 27.48 -2.26
CA GLN A 98 -10.58 28.70 -1.97
C GLN A 98 -9.55 29.81 -1.78
N GLY A 99 -9.64 30.82 -2.64
CA GLY A 99 -8.81 32.02 -2.54
C GLY A 99 -9.07 32.71 -1.20
N LEU A 100 -8.00 33.01 -0.48
CA LEU A 100 -8.03 33.98 0.60
C LEU A 100 -7.98 35.37 -0.06
N ASP A 101 -9.15 35.99 -0.16
CA ASP A 101 -9.29 37.40 -0.50
C ASP A 101 -8.89 38.22 0.73
N THR A 102 -7.77 38.95 0.65
CA THR A 102 -7.50 40.07 1.56
C THR A 102 -7.16 41.28 0.73
N GLY A 103 -8.20 41.99 0.31
CA GLY A 103 -8.09 43.35 -0.17
C GLY A 103 -7.56 44.27 0.92
N LEU A 104 -6.57 45.08 0.58
CA LEU A 104 -6.34 46.38 1.19
C LEU A 104 -5.94 47.36 0.08
N ASN A 105 -6.90 48.19 -0.28
CA ASN A 105 -6.72 49.40 -1.08
C ASN A 105 -5.83 50.38 -0.32
N GLY A 106 -4.83 50.94 -1.01
CA GLY A 106 -4.07 52.10 -0.56
C GLY A 106 -3.69 52.94 -1.76
N GLN A 107 -4.49 53.97 -2.04
CA GLN A 107 -4.14 55.07 -2.93
C GLN A 107 -2.83 55.71 -2.47
N LEU A 108 -1.98 56.13 -3.41
CA LEU A 108 -1.31 57.43 -3.39
C LEU A 108 -0.99 57.84 -4.83
N ALA A 109 -1.39 59.07 -5.16
CA ALA A 109 -1.31 59.70 -6.47
C ALA A 109 -0.01 60.50 -6.65
N MET A 110 0.24 60.87 -7.91
CA MET A 110 1.06 62.00 -8.40
C MET A 110 2.59 61.81 -8.34
N SER A 111 3.42 62.25 -9.30
CA SER A 111 3.26 63.09 -10.49
C SER A 111 4.57 63.08 -11.31
N GLN A 112 4.43 63.28 -12.62
CA GLN A 112 5.44 63.70 -13.63
C GLN A 112 6.60 62.77 -13.94
#